data_AF-A0A7X8SNW8-F1
#
_entry.id   AF-A0A7X8SNW8-F1
#
_cell.length_a   1.000
_cell.length_b   1.000
_cell.length_c   1.000
_cell.angle_alpha   90.00
_cell.angle_beta   90.00
_cell.angle_gamma   90.00
#
_symmetry.space_group_name_H-M   'P 1'
#
loop_
_entity.id
_entity.type
_entity.pdbx_description
1 polymer ?
#
loop_
_entity_poly.entity_id
_entity_poly.type
_entity_poly.pdbx_seq_one_letter_code
_entity_poly.pdbx_strand_id
1 'polypeptide(L)'
;MKKLSLLILLSTFLFCLACSEGELETPQPTTPPTTNDPMDDDDDDQSDDMDGDAVTYTNSVSTILASNCNSCHNGANPSGGLSLDSYTAAKNGTQNGNVLSRIRDVNNPMPQAGLMSEDNIKAIEDWAEGGFLE
;
A
#
# COMPACT_ATOMS: atom_id res chain seq x y z
N MET A 1 46.43 -2.47 -15.63
CA MET A 1 47.23 -3.05 -14.52
C MET A 1 46.27 -3.57 -13.46
N LYS A 2 45.91 -4.85 -13.50
CA LYS A 2 44.95 -5.47 -12.58
C LYS A 2 45.73 -6.39 -11.66
N LYS A 3 46.06 -5.95 -10.44
CA LYS A 3 46.70 -6.81 -9.46
C LYS A 3 45.61 -7.60 -8.73
N LEU A 4 45.48 -8.84 -9.19
CA LEU A 4 44.90 -9.97 -8.49
C LEU A 4 45.57 -10.09 -7.11
N SER A 5 44.78 -10.06 -6.04
CA SER A 5 45.24 -10.55 -4.74
C SER A 5 44.12 -11.38 -4.09
N LEU A 6 44.55 -12.53 -3.59
CA LEU A 6 43.81 -13.75 -3.37
C LEU A 6 43.95 -14.10 -1.88
N LEU A 7 42.80 -14.37 -1.24
CA LEU A 7 42.54 -15.25 -0.08
C LEU A 7 42.74 -14.80 1.39
N ILE A 8 41.59 -14.94 2.09
CA ILE A 8 41.29 -15.55 3.40
C ILE A 8 41.74 -14.82 4.67
N LEU A 9 40.74 -14.34 5.44
CA LEU A 9 40.62 -14.71 6.86
C LEU A 9 39.15 -14.96 7.21
N LEU A 10 38.86 -16.24 7.45
CA LEU A 10 37.66 -16.79 8.06
C LEU A 10 37.58 -16.28 9.51
N SER A 11 36.60 -15.45 9.84
CA SER A 11 36.24 -15.14 11.22
C SER A 11 34.76 -15.44 11.41
N THR A 12 34.47 -16.74 11.57
CA THR A 12 33.22 -17.21 12.16
C THR A 12 33.26 -16.84 13.63
N PHE A 13 32.73 -15.66 13.98
CA PHE A 13 32.47 -15.33 15.36
C PHE A 13 31.19 -16.04 15.78
N LEU A 14 31.38 -17.24 16.31
CA LEU A 14 30.40 -18.02 17.04
C LEU A 14 30.09 -17.27 18.35
N PHE A 15 29.15 -16.33 18.30
CA PHE A 15 28.55 -15.76 19.51
C PHE A 15 27.38 -16.65 19.93
N CYS A 16 27.71 -17.69 20.69
CA CYS A 16 26.71 -18.42 21.45
C CYS A 16 26.31 -17.63 22.69
N LEU A 17 25.06 -17.86 23.08
CA LEU A 17 24.47 -17.76 24.42
C LEU A 17 23.70 -16.48 24.78
N ALA A 18 22.38 -16.66 24.66
CA ALA A 18 21.39 -16.45 25.71
C ALA A 18 20.86 -15.03 25.92
N CYS A 19 19.59 -14.83 25.54
CA CYS A 19 18.55 -14.51 26.51
C CYS A 19 17.22 -15.14 26.06
N SER A 20 16.74 -16.04 26.92
CA SER A 20 15.35 -16.45 27.19
C SER A 20 14.30 -16.11 26.14
N GLU A 21 13.73 -17.17 25.57
CA GLU A 21 12.34 -17.26 25.16
C GLU A 21 11.42 -16.52 26.16
N GLY A 22 10.83 -15.43 25.68
CA GLY A 22 9.70 -14.75 26.29
C GLY A 22 8.59 -14.79 25.26
N GLU A 23 7.82 -15.87 25.29
CA GLU A 23 6.61 -16.02 24.48
C GLU A 23 5.57 -15.06 25.10
N LEU A 24 5.40 -13.89 24.49
CA LEU A 24 4.20 -13.11 24.75
C LEU A 24 3.12 -13.73 23.88
N GLU A 25 2.50 -14.79 24.41
CA GLU A 25 1.18 -15.24 23.99
C GLU A 25 0.26 -14.02 24.08
N THR A 26 -0.04 -13.42 22.94
CA THR A 26 -1.24 -12.61 22.81
C THR A 26 -2.42 -13.55 22.99
N PRO A 27 -3.41 -13.21 23.84
CA PRO A 27 -4.55 -14.08 24.07
C PRO A 27 -5.25 -14.33 22.75
N GLN A 28 -5.20 -15.59 22.32
CA GLN A 28 -5.98 -16.14 21.23
C GLN A 28 -7.46 -15.81 21.49
N PRO A 29 -8.18 -15.18 20.55
CA PRO A 29 -9.62 -15.07 20.67
C PRO A 29 -10.19 -16.50 20.70
N THR A 30 -10.82 -16.84 21.82
CA THR A 30 -11.51 -18.10 22.01
C THR A 30 -12.64 -18.21 20.99
N THR A 31 -12.49 -19.10 20.02
CA THR A 31 -13.60 -19.57 19.19
C THR A 31 -14.54 -20.41 20.07
N PRO A 32 -15.86 -20.16 20.04
CA PRO A 32 -16.86 -21.01 20.69
C PRO A 32 -17.00 -22.37 19.97
N PRO A 33 -17.49 -23.41 20.66
CA PRO A 33 -17.42 -24.79 20.22
C PRO A 33 -18.29 -25.08 18.99
N THR A 34 -17.73 -25.91 18.09
CA THR A 34 -18.43 -26.61 17.02
C THR A 34 -19.55 -27.49 17.58
N THR A 35 -20.80 -27.14 17.32
CA THR A 35 -21.93 -28.07 17.31
C THR A 35 -22.23 -28.42 15.87
N ASN A 36 -22.06 -29.70 15.53
CA ASN A 36 -22.59 -30.27 14.31
C ASN A 36 -24.10 -30.39 14.45
N ASP A 37 -24.86 -29.70 13.60
CA ASP A 37 -26.23 -30.07 13.26
C ASP A 37 -26.48 -29.78 11.76
N PRO A 38 -27.47 -30.46 11.13
CA PRO A 38 -27.53 -30.70 9.69
C PRO A 38 -28.10 -29.54 8.88
N MET A 39 -27.58 -29.43 7.66
CA MET A 39 -28.08 -28.72 6.48
C MET A 39 -29.58 -28.33 6.51
N ASP A 40 -29.85 -27.02 6.45
CA ASP A 40 -31.02 -26.48 5.75
C ASP A 40 -30.49 -25.55 4.65
N ASP A 41 -30.88 -25.84 3.41
CA ASP A 41 -30.66 -25.00 2.24
C ASP A 41 -31.57 -23.77 2.38
N ASP A 42 -31.00 -22.61 2.71
CA ASP A 42 -31.62 -21.32 2.44
C ASP A 42 -30.64 -20.44 1.66
N ASP A 43 -31.05 -20.20 0.42
CA ASP A 43 -30.58 -19.22 -0.53
C ASP A 43 -30.77 -17.83 0.12
N ASP A 44 -29.69 -17.19 0.57
CA ASP A 44 -29.70 -15.76 0.83
C ASP A 44 -28.39 -15.12 0.34
N ASP A 45 -28.53 -14.60 -0.87
CA ASP A 45 -27.88 -13.44 -1.44
C ASP A 45 -27.64 -12.34 -0.40
N GLN A 46 -26.44 -12.30 0.18
CA GLN A 46 -25.71 -11.06 0.48
C GLN A 46 -24.33 -11.38 1.05
N SER A 47 -23.32 -11.33 0.18
CA SER A 47 -21.98 -10.93 0.62
C SER A 47 -21.71 -9.52 0.07
N ASP A 48 -22.45 -8.54 0.60
CA ASP A 48 -21.92 -7.18 0.70
C ASP A 48 -20.78 -7.24 1.72
N ASP A 49 -19.62 -7.71 1.27
CA ASP A 49 -18.34 -7.55 1.96
C ASP A 49 -17.97 -6.05 1.88
N MET A 50 -18.69 -5.23 2.64
CA MET A 50 -18.45 -3.82 2.89
C MET A 50 -18.36 -3.61 4.42
N ASP A 51 -17.54 -4.43 5.10
CA ASP A 51 -17.15 -4.17 6.49
C ASP A 51 -15.62 -4.12 6.62
N GLY A 52 -15.07 -3.20 5.84
CA GLY A 52 -13.72 -2.66 5.96
C GLY A 52 -13.75 -1.36 5.19
N ASP A 53 -13.69 -0.23 5.89
CA ASP A 53 -13.89 1.13 5.36
C ASP A 53 -13.22 1.30 3.98
N ALA A 54 -14.02 1.19 2.91
CA ALA A 54 -13.48 1.03 1.57
C ALA A 54 -12.68 2.28 1.18
N VAL A 55 -11.53 2.09 0.54
CA VAL A 55 -10.72 3.22 0.10
C VAL A 55 -11.43 3.91 -1.07
N THR A 56 -12.00 5.08 -0.81
CA THR A 56 -12.64 5.92 -1.82
C THR A 56 -11.84 7.18 -2.12
N TYR A 57 -12.19 7.84 -3.22
CA TYR A 57 -11.59 9.12 -3.56
C TYR A 57 -11.87 10.16 -2.48
N THR A 58 -13.12 10.27 -2.06
CA THR A 58 -13.58 11.27 -1.10
C THR A 58 -12.99 11.05 0.28
N ASN A 59 -12.96 9.80 0.77
CA ASN A 59 -12.54 9.50 2.14
C ASN A 59 -11.02 9.42 2.31
N SER A 60 -10.28 9.06 1.26
CA SER A 60 -8.84 8.79 1.38
C SER A 60 -8.01 9.52 0.31
N VAL A 61 -8.23 9.20 -0.97
CA VAL A 61 -7.28 9.57 -2.04
C VAL A 61 -7.20 11.08 -2.24
N SER A 62 -8.32 11.80 -2.16
CA SER A 62 -8.36 13.26 -2.34
C SER A 62 -7.43 13.99 -1.36
N THR A 63 -7.40 13.55 -0.10
CA THR A 63 -6.54 14.13 0.95
C THR A 63 -5.06 13.80 0.71
N ILE A 64 -4.76 12.58 0.24
CA ILE A 64 -3.40 12.17 -0.13
C ILE A 64 -2.91 13.03 -1.31
N LEU A 65 -3.71 13.19 -2.36
CA LEU A 65 -3.37 13.98 -3.54
C LEU A 65 -3.20 15.47 -3.20
N ALA A 66 -4.10 16.02 -2.37
CA ALA A 66 -3.99 17.40 -1.90
C ALA A 66 -2.67 17.65 -1.16
N SER A 67 -2.26 16.71 -0.31
CA SER A 67 -1.08 16.86 0.55
C SER A 67 0.24 16.61 -0.19
N ASN A 68 0.24 15.73 -1.20
CA ASN A 68 1.48 15.24 -1.82
C ASN A 68 1.66 15.65 -3.29
N CYS A 69 0.58 15.89 -4.03
CA CYS A 69 0.63 16.00 -5.49
C CYS A 69 0.18 17.38 -6.01
N ASN A 70 -0.86 17.93 -5.39
CA ASN A 70 -1.58 19.07 -5.96
C ASN A 70 -0.81 20.38 -5.87
N SER A 71 0.36 20.46 -5.23
CA SER A 71 1.21 21.66 -5.35
C SER A 71 1.72 21.89 -6.78
N CYS A 72 1.89 20.81 -7.56
CA CYS A 72 2.38 20.85 -8.93
C CYS A 72 1.38 20.30 -9.96
N HIS A 73 0.49 19.39 -9.55
CA HIS A 73 -0.47 18.70 -10.40
C HIS A 73 -1.89 19.22 -10.21
N ASN A 74 -2.10 20.55 -10.32
CA ASN A 74 -3.41 21.18 -10.22
C ASN A 74 -3.67 22.19 -11.34
N GLY A 75 -4.94 22.58 -11.49
CA GLY A 75 -5.36 23.77 -12.19
C GLY A 75 -5.19 23.69 -13.71
N ALA A 76 -5.10 24.86 -14.35
CA ALA A 76 -5.07 24.96 -15.81
C ALA A 76 -3.70 24.60 -16.43
N ASN A 77 -2.61 24.73 -15.67
CA ASN A 77 -1.24 24.51 -16.14
C ASN A 77 -0.46 23.57 -15.21
N PRO A 78 -0.92 22.32 -15.02
CA PRO A 78 -0.23 21.38 -14.15
C PRO A 78 1.11 20.95 -14.74
N SER A 79 2.05 20.61 -13.86
CA SER A 79 3.34 20.06 -14.24
C SER A 79 3.17 18.77 -15.05
N GLY A 80 3.89 18.67 -16.17
CA GLY A 80 3.80 17.54 -17.08
C GLY A 80 2.42 17.40 -17.77
N GLY A 81 1.55 18.40 -17.69
CA GLY A 81 0.20 18.34 -18.27
C GLY A 81 -0.76 17.39 -17.53
N LEU A 82 -0.42 16.96 -16.32
CA LEU A 82 -1.21 16.02 -15.51
C LEU A 82 -1.87 16.74 -14.34
N SER A 83 -3.19 16.94 -14.37
CA SER A 83 -3.93 17.38 -13.18
C SER A 83 -4.40 16.19 -12.35
N LEU A 84 -4.39 16.34 -11.02
CA LEU A 84 -4.86 15.36 -10.04
C LEU A 84 -5.83 15.98 -9.00
N ASP A 85 -6.30 17.21 -9.27
CA ASP A 85 -7.09 18.04 -8.35
C ASP A 85 -8.60 17.80 -8.39
N SER A 86 -9.05 16.77 -9.11
CA SER A 86 -10.45 16.34 -9.15
C SER A 86 -10.53 14.82 -9.30
N TYR A 87 -11.67 14.23 -8.93
CA TYR A 87 -11.91 12.79 -9.09
C TYR A 87 -11.63 12.34 -10.53
N THR A 88 -12.25 13.01 -11.50
CA THR A 88 -12.11 12.67 -12.93
C THR A 88 -10.65 12.71 -13.40
N ALA A 89 -9.90 13.75 -12.99
CA ALA A 89 -8.51 13.91 -13.39
C ALA A 89 -7.59 12.89 -12.71
N ALA A 90 -7.78 12.67 -11.40
CA ALA A 90 -7.06 11.67 -10.63
C ALA A 90 -7.30 10.25 -11.16
N LYS A 91 -8.55 9.90 -11.43
CA LYS A 91 -8.93 8.61 -12.02
C LYS A 91 -8.31 8.44 -13.39
N ASN A 92 -8.41 9.45 -14.26
CA ASN A 92 -7.82 9.36 -15.60
C ASN A 92 -6.30 9.20 -15.55
N GLY A 93 -5.60 9.97 -14.72
CA GLY A 93 -4.15 9.90 -14.54
C GLY A 93 -3.69 8.56 -13.95
N THR A 94 -4.50 7.96 -13.09
CA THR A 94 -4.21 6.67 -12.46
C THR A 94 -4.53 5.50 -13.38
N GLN A 95 -5.68 5.53 -14.06
CA GLN A 95 -6.16 4.45 -14.92
C GLN A 95 -5.47 4.43 -16.29
N ASN A 96 -5.31 5.59 -16.92
CA ASN A 96 -4.83 5.72 -18.30
C ASN A 96 -3.44 6.38 -18.40
N GLY A 97 -2.95 6.93 -17.29
CA GLY A 97 -1.63 7.52 -17.20
C GLY A 97 -0.62 6.58 -16.57
N ASN A 98 0.29 7.14 -15.80
CA ASN A 98 1.38 6.40 -15.16
C ASN A 98 1.49 6.67 -13.67
N VAL A 99 0.47 7.25 -13.00
CA VAL A 99 0.54 7.61 -11.58
C VAL A 99 1.05 6.44 -10.72
N LEU A 100 0.48 5.23 -10.89
CA LEU A 100 0.87 4.06 -10.08
C LEU A 100 2.36 3.67 -10.22
N SER A 101 2.94 3.79 -11.40
CA SER A 101 4.39 3.53 -11.56
C SER A 101 5.25 4.71 -11.11
N ARG A 102 4.75 5.95 -11.27
CA ARG A 102 5.47 7.17 -10.90
C ARG A 102 5.64 7.34 -9.39
N ILE A 103 4.63 6.98 -8.60
CA ILE A 103 4.68 7.09 -7.13
C ILE A 103 5.63 6.09 -6.47
N ARG A 104 6.17 5.12 -7.23
CA ARG A 104 7.15 4.13 -6.75
C ARG A 104 8.57 4.33 -7.27
N ASP A 105 8.81 5.35 -8.11
CA ASP A 105 10.12 5.55 -8.71
C ASP A 105 11.11 6.21 -7.75
N VAL A 106 11.96 5.40 -7.12
CA VAL A 106 13.02 5.86 -6.21
C VAL A 106 14.12 6.67 -6.89
N ASN A 107 14.31 6.55 -8.20
CA ASN A 107 15.37 7.26 -8.93
C ASN A 107 14.96 8.66 -9.36
N ASN A 108 13.65 8.87 -9.56
CA ASN A 108 13.06 10.15 -9.87
C ASN A 108 11.74 10.29 -9.08
N PRO A 109 11.82 10.54 -7.76
CA PRO A 109 10.66 10.47 -6.89
C PRO A 109 9.63 11.54 -7.22
N MET A 110 8.37 11.14 -7.15
CA MET A 110 7.22 12.04 -7.11
C MET A 110 6.40 11.66 -5.88
N PRO A 111 6.34 12.52 -4.84
CA PRO A 111 6.78 13.93 -4.82
C PRO A 111 8.32 14.14 -4.91
N GLN A 112 8.74 15.32 -5.35
CA GLN A 112 10.16 15.62 -5.59
C GLN A 112 11.02 15.65 -4.31
N ALA A 113 10.40 15.84 -3.14
CA ALA A 113 11.07 15.80 -1.85
C ALA A 113 11.43 14.37 -1.40
N GLY A 114 10.93 13.35 -2.10
CA GLY A 114 11.05 11.94 -1.74
C GLY A 114 9.71 11.22 -1.91
N LEU A 115 9.74 9.89 -1.88
CA LEU A 115 8.52 9.10 -1.90
C LEU A 115 7.66 9.42 -0.67
N MET A 116 6.34 9.39 -0.86
CA MET A 116 5.38 9.42 0.26
C MET A 116 5.43 8.11 1.05
N SER A 117 4.68 8.03 2.16
CA SER A 117 4.62 6.80 2.96
C SER A 117 4.07 5.63 2.13
N GLU A 118 4.48 4.41 2.47
CA GLU A 118 3.93 3.20 1.86
C GLU A 118 2.41 3.10 2.05
N ASP A 119 1.87 3.56 3.19
CA ASP A 119 0.41 3.59 3.41
C ASP A 119 -0.31 4.50 2.40
N ASN A 120 0.28 5.66 2.06
CA ASN A 120 -0.31 6.55 1.05
C ASN A 120 -0.20 5.96 -0.36
N ILE A 121 0.92 5.31 -0.68
CA ILE A 121 1.09 4.62 -1.97
C ILE A 121 0.05 3.52 -2.09
N LYS A 122 -0.07 2.68 -1.05
CA LYS A 122 -1.01 1.56 -1.02
C LYS A 122 -2.46 2.02 -1.10
N ALA A 123 -2.85 3.11 -0.44
CA ALA A 123 -4.21 3.63 -0.56
C ALA A 123 -4.56 4.04 -2.01
N ILE A 124 -3.63 4.62 -2.77
CA ILE A 124 -3.88 4.97 -4.19
C ILE A 124 -4.01 3.71 -5.06
N GLU A 125 -3.22 2.67 -4.77
CA GLU A 125 -3.29 1.38 -5.46
C GLU A 125 -4.58 0.63 -5.14
N ASP A 126 -4.93 0.51 -3.86
CA ASP A 126 -6.15 -0.15 -3.40
C ASP A 126 -7.39 0.55 -3.98
N TRP A 127 -7.36 1.88 -4.09
CA TRP A 127 -8.40 2.64 -4.79
C TRP A 127 -8.50 2.29 -6.29
N ALA A 128 -7.36 2.11 -6.97
CA ALA A 128 -7.33 1.74 -8.37
C ALA A 128 -7.80 0.29 -8.59
N GLU A 129 -7.39 -0.64 -7.72
CA GLU A 129 -7.80 -2.04 -7.73
C GLU A 129 -9.28 -2.20 -7.37
N GLY A 130 -9.78 -1.39 -6.44
CA GLY A 130 -11.19 -1.32 -6.04
C GLY A 130 -12.12 -0.66 -7.06
N GLY A 131 -11.64 -0.33 -8.26
CA GLY A 131 -12.48 0.18 -9.35
C GLY A 131 -12.74 1.69 -9.31
N PHE A 132 -11.89 2.47 -8.62
CA PHE A 132 -11.98 3.92 -8.50
C PHE A 132 -13.27 4.41 -7.84
N LEU A 133 -13.60 3.84 -6.67
CA LEU A 133 -14.74 4.27 -5.86
C LEU A 133 -14.63 5.77 -5.51
N GLU A 134 -15.70 6.53 -5.71
CA GLU A 134 -15.69 7.98 -5.45
C GLU A 134 -15.98 8.31 -4.00
#